data_AF-A0A8J9X458-F1
#
_entry.id   AF-A0A8J9X458-F1
#
_cell.length_a   1.000
_cell.length_b   1.000
_cell.length_c   1.000
_cell.angle_alpha   90.00
_cell.angle_beta   90.00
_cell.angle_gamma   90.00
#
_symmetry.space_group_name_H-M   'P 1'
#
loop_
_entity.id
_entity.type
_entity.pdbx_description
1 polymer ?
#
loop_
_entity_poly.entity_id
_entity_poly.type
_entity_poly.pdbx_seq_one_letter_code
_entity_poly.pdbx_strand_id
1 'polypeptide(L)' 'NSFMGFSDFRAAFSAGTPTDWVVEPTEGSLSGRTDTDFIIRFRPQNPGLSEGYLVIDTEDAKWTWKLIGNTSM' A
#
# COMPACT_ATOMS: atom_id res chain seq x y z
N ASN A 1 -25.57 -14.32 14.99
CA ASN A 1 -24.53 -14.48 13.95
C ASN A 1 -23.98 -13.12 13.61
N SER A 2 -23.05 -12.63 14.42
CA SER A 2 -22.52 -11.26 14.34
C SER A 2 -21.00 -11.29 14.42
N PHE A 3 -20.35 -12.09 13.57
CA PHE A 3 -18.94 -11.86 13.28
C PHE A 3 -18.94 -10.71 12.28
N MET A 4 -18.87 -9.48 12.81
CA MET A 4 -18.50 -8.32 12.00
C MET A 4 -17.18 -8.70 11.32
N GLY A 5 -17.24 -8.97 10.02
CA GLY A 5 -16.12 -9.42 9.20
C GLY A 5 -15.13 -8.28 9.07
N PHE A 6 -14.26 -8.17 10.07
CA PHE A 6 -13.05 -7.38 10.00
C PHE A 6 -11.98 -8.31 9.43
N SER A 7 -11.51 -7.99 8.22
CA SER A 7 -10.38 -8.69 7.63
C SER A 7 -9.13 -7.91 7.93
N ASP A 8 -8.22 -8.47 8.70
CA ASP A 8 -6.92 -7.84 8.91
C ASP A 8 -6.19 -7.72 7.59
N PHE A 9 -5.63 -6.54 7.35
CA PHE A 9 -4.84 -6.24 6.17
C PHE A 9 -3.43 -5.83 6.57
N ARG A 10 -2.51 -6.11 5.64
CA ARG A 10 -1.13 -5.67 5.71
C ARG A 10 -0.75 -5.01 4.39
N ALA A 11 -0.49 -3.71 4.45
CA ALA A 11 0.02 -2.92 3.34
C ALA A 11 1.54 -2.79 3.47
N ALA A 12 2.26 -3.32 2.48
CA ALA A 12 3.71 -3.25 2.41
C ALA A 12 4.17 -3.10 0.97
N PHE A 13 5.37 -2.55 0.78
CA PHE A 13 5.98 -2.51 -0.53
C PHE A 13 6.72 -3.81 -0.84
N SER A 14 6.72 -4.22 -2.11
CA SER A 14 7.45 -5.39 -2.57
C SER A 14 8.96 -5.19 -2.47
N ALA A 15 9.69 -6.30 -2.32
CA ALA A 15 11.15 -6.32 -2.34
C ALA A 15 11.67 -5.72 -3.65
N GLY A 16 12.46 -4.64 -3.54
CA GLY A 16 12.94 -3.85 -4.69
C GLY A 16 12.29 -2.48 -4.82
N THR A 17 11.23 -2.19 -4.05
CA THR A 17 10.68 -0.83 -3.98
C THR A 17 11.63 0.09 -3.20
N PRO A 18 12.02 1.24 -3.75
CA PRO A 18 12.87 2.20 -3.06
C PRO A 18 12.24 2.71 -1.75
N THR A 19 13.08 3.07 -0.77
CA THR A 19 12.62 3.67 0.51
C THR A 19 12.06 5.08 0.35
N ASP A 20 12.02 5.59 -0.88
CA ASP A 20 11.34 6.84 -1.25
C ASP A 20 9.82 6.74 -1.07
N TRP A 21 9.27 5.52 -1.01
CA TRP A 21 7.84 5.28 -0.86
C TRP A 21 7.48 4.94 0.59
N VAL A 22 6.43 5.57 1.09
CA VAL A 22 5.86 5.32 2.42
C VAL A 22 4.35 5.10 2.24
N VAL A 23 3.78 4.10 2.92
CA VAL A 23 2.33 3.85 2.95
C VAL A 23 1.85 3.90 4.39
N GLU A 24 0.74 4.58 4.63
CA GLU A 24 0.06 4.62 5.93
C GLU A 24 -1.46 4.48 5.71
N PRO A 25 -2.17 3.60 6.44
CA PRO A 25 -1.65 2.62 7.41
C PRO A 25 -0.96 1.40 6.75
N THR A 26 0.07 0.85 7.40
CA THR A 26 0.75 -0.40 6.97
C THR A 26 0.03 -1.66 7.43
N GLU A 27 -0.82 -1.55 8.44
CA GLU A 27 -1.61 -2.63 9.00
C GLU A 27 -2.89 -2.07 9.60
N GLY A 28 -3.92 -2.90 9.66
CA GLY A 28 -5.20 -2.55 10.26
C GLY A 28 -6.25 -3.58 9.91
N SER A 29 -7.52 -3.23 10.08
CA SER A 29 -8.64 -4.14 9.79
C SER A 29 -9.61 -3.47 8.82
N LEU A 30 -9.87 -4.12 7.68
CA LEU A 30 -10.88 -3.70 6.71
C LEU A 30 -12.26 -4.07 7.25
N SER A 31 -13.12 -3.07 7.44
CA SER A 31 -14.54 -3.30 7.71
C SER A 31 -15.28 -3.38 6.38
N GLY A 32 -15.99 -4.47 6.11
CA GLY A 32 -16.81 -4.61 4.89
C GLY A 32 -17.95 -3.58 4.73
N ARG A 33 -18.06 -2.60 5.63
CA ARG A 33 -19.04 -1.51 5.62
C ARG A 33 -18.44 -0.13 5.37
N THR A 34 -17.12 0.00 5.36
CA THR A 34 -16.45 1.30 5.30
C THR A 34 -15.24 1.22 4.40
N ASP A 35 -15.14 2.15 3.45
CA ASP A 35 -13.96 2.31 2.62
C ASP A 35 -12.73 2.57 3.51
N THR A 36 -11.60 1.96 3.15
CA THR A 36 -10.33 2.17 3.86
C THR A 36 -9.39 2.95 2.96
N ASP A 37 -9.01 4.14 3.41
CA ASP A 37 -8.09 5.00 2.68
C ASP A 37 -6.62 4.64 3.01
N PHE A 38 -5.83 4.46 1.95
CA PHE A 38 -4.39 4.24 2.05
C PHE A 38 -3.65 5.47 1.52
N ILE A 39 -2.84 6.10 2.37
CA ILE A 39 -2.05 7.27 2.02
C ILE A 39 -0.68 6.82 1.57
N ILE A 40 -0.39 6.99 0.28
CA ILE A 40 0.93 6.70 -0.30
C ILE A 40 1.68 8.03 -0.45
N ARG A 41 2.84 8.12 0.17
CA ARG A 41 3.75 9.27 0.10
C ARG A 41 4.98 8.89 -0.69
N PHE A 42 5.33 9.70 -1.67
CA PHE A 42 6.54 9.57 -2.46
C PHE A 42 7.50 10.72 -2.13
N ARG A 43 8.69 10.39 -1.62
CA ARG A 43 9.76 11.30 -1.20
C ARG A 43 11.07 10.89 -1.87
N PRO A 44 11.24 11.18 -3.17
CA PRO A 44 12.42 10.80 -3.93
C PRO A 44 13.68 11.45 -3.38
N GLN A 45 14.68 10.65 -3.04
CA GLN A 45 16.01 11.13 -2.65
C GLN A 45 16.86 11.52 -3.86
N ASN A 46 16.63 10.89 -5.02
CA ASN A 46 17.38 11.12 -6.24
C ASN A 46 16.45 11.43 -7.42
N PRO A 47 16.87 12.31 -8.34
CA PRO A 47 16.15 12.55 -9.58
C PRO A 47 16.18 11.31 -10.48
N GLY A 48 15.07 11.06 -11.18
CA GLY A 48 14.88 9.92 -12.06
C GLY A 48 13.51 9.23 -11.91
N LEU A 49 13.42 8.06 -12.54
CA LEU A 49 12.27 7.16 -12.45
C LEU A 49 12.41 6.26 -11.22
N SER A 50 11.39 6.26 -10.38
CA SER A 50 11.25 5.37 -9.23
C SER A 50 10.05 4.46 -9.44
N GLU A 51 10.29 3.15 -9.47
CA GLU A 51 9.24 2.15 -9.64
C GLU A 51 9.13 1.29 -8.38
N GLY A 52 7.91 0.93 -8.02
CA GLY A 52 7.62 0.13 -6.84
C GLY A 52 6.34 -0.66 -7.00
N TYR A 53 6.08 -1.55 -6.04
CA TYR A 53 4.82 -2.28 -5.98
C TYR A 53 4.27 -2.20 -4.57
N LEU A 54 3.08 -1.62 -4.42
CA LEU A 54 2.30 -1.69 -3.19
C LEU A 54 1.52 -3.00 -3.17
N VAL A 55 1.69 -3.77 -2.11
CA VAL A 55 0.98 -5.02 -1.88
C VAL A 55 0.11 -4.83 -0.65
N ILE A 56 -1.20 -5.05 -0.80
CA ILE A 56 -2.12 -5.15 0.32
C ILE A 56 -2.56 -6.60 0.41
N ASP A 57 -2.20 -7.24 1.50
CA ASP A 57 -2.46 -8.64 1.79
C ASP A 57 -3.51 -8.73 2.88
N THR A 58 -4.54 -9.54 2.68
CA THR A 58 -5.58 -9.82 3.66
C THR A 58 -5.80 -11.32 3.75
N GLU A 59 -6.57 -11.78 4.74
CA GLU A 59 -6.88 -13.21 4.88
C GLU A 59 -7.60 -13.81 3.64
N ASP A 60 -8.39 -13.01 2.94
CA ASP A 60 -9.23 -13.48 1.81
C ASP A 60 -8.66 -13.11 0.43
N ALA A 61 -7.96 -11.97 0.34
CA ALA A 61 -7.52 -11.40 -0.92
C ALA A 61 -6.16 -10.69 -0.82
N LYS A 62 -5.46 -10.68 -1.96
CA LYS A 62 -4.21 -9.95 -2.13
C LYS A 62 -4.30 -9.05 -3.35
N TRP A 63 -4.02 -7.78 -3.15
CA TRP A 63 -3.97 -6.78 -4.21
C TRP A 63 -2.55 -6.26 -4.39
N THR A 64 -2.16 -6.02 -5.64
CA THR A 64 -0.85 -5.47 -5.98
C THR A 64 -1.02 -4.32 -6.96
N TRP A 65 -0.54 -3.14 -6.58
CA TRP A 65 -0.55 -1.94 -7.40
C TRP A 65 0.87 -1.55 -7.79
N LYS A 66 1.09 -1.28 -9.08
CA LYS A 66 2.36 -0.73 -9.57
C LYS A 66 2.40 0.77 -9.28
N LEU A 67 3.46 1.21 -8.62
CA LEU A 67 3.75 2.62 -8.35
C LEU A 67 4.85 3.10 -9.29
N ILE A 68 4.62 4.25 -9.92
CA ILE A 68 5.58 4.89 -10.82
C ILE A 68 5.66 6.36 -10.42
N GLY A 69 6.79 6.76 -9.87
CA GLY A 69 7.12 8.13 -9.54
C GLY A 69 8.18 8.63 -10.50
N ASN A 70 7.94 9.76 -11.15
CA ASN A 70 8.94 10.41 -11.98
C ASN A 70 9.23 11.80 -11.42
N THR A 71 10.50 12.10 -11.25
CA THR A 71 11.00 13.39 -10.77
C THR A 71 11.79 14.15 -11.82
N SER A 72 12.09 13.51 -12.95
CA SER A 72 12.63 14.17 -14.11
C SER A 72 11.49 14.89 -14.82
N MET A 73 11.40 16.21 -14.61
CA MET A 73 10.65 17.12 -15.47
C MET A 73 11.39 17.33 -16.80
#